data_AF-A0A2A4WPE3-F1
#
_entry.id   AF-A0A2A4WPE3-F1
#
_cell.length_a   1.000
_cell.length_b   1.000
_cell.length_c   1.000
_cell.angle_alpha   90.00
_cell.angle_beta   90.00
_cell.angle_gamma   90.00
#
_symmetry.space_group_name_H-M   'P 1'
#
loop_
_entity.id
_entity.type
_entity.pdbx_description
1 polymer ?
#
loop_
_entity_poly.entity_id
_entity_poly.type
_entity_poly.pdbx_seq_one_letter_code
_entity_poly.pdbx_strand_id
1 'polypeptide(L)'
;MVLEFNIDNTPPALTEIEDALKQVTKDRALLRKKNIRFLIYVLLVVAAYATFMLTVVIPILADPAALPDFVATVAYCTPYLTFLIFIVSNNLHTKVIERPRKTLDTAIPAFKSATEKINAAISDCGQRYLEVADYQQRTRSLGRPMMHGEAEMLFQWVEKQMQKEAGLTNGFSI
;
A
#
# COMPACT_ATOMS: atom_id res chain seq x y z
N MET A 1 -13.23 -5.82 -1.71
CA MET A 1 -12.26 -6.89 -2.06
C MET A 1 -11.59 -6.41 -3.34
N VAL A 2 -10.25 -6.37 -3.39
CA VAL A 2 -9.54 -5.90 -4.60
C VAL A 2 -9.73 -6.98 -5.65
N LEU A 3 -10.19 -6.60 -6.85
CA LEU A 3 -10.32 -7.52 -7.98
C LEU A 3 -8.94 -8.11 -8.29
N GLU A 4 -8.81 -9.43 -8.20
CA GLU A 4 -7.56 -10.13 -8.43
C GLU A 4 -7.60 -10.76 -9.83
N PHE A 5 -6.60 -10.44 -10.65
CA PHE A 5 -6.45 -11.06 -11.95
C PHE A 5 -5.83 -12.45 -11.77
N ASN A 6 -6.48 -13.47 -12.31
CA ASN A 6 -6.02 -14.85 -12.25
C ASN A 6 -6.30 -15.54 -13.58
N ILE A 7 -5.30 -16.20 -14.14
CA ILE A 7 -5.37 -16.93 -15.42
C ILE A 7 -6.38 -18.10 -15.39
N ASP A 8 -6.56 -18.69 -14.21
CA ASP A 8 -7.45 -19.84 -14.01
C ASP A 8 -8.94 -19.43 -13.94
N ASN A 9 -9.19 -18.15 -13.61
CA ASN A 9 -10.54 -17.60 -13.52
C ASN A 9 -10.99 -17.01 -14.86
N THR A 10 -12.30 -16.81 -15.01
CA THR A 10 -12.83 -16.02 -16.12
C THR A 10 -12.31 -14.58 -16.04
N PRO A 11 -11.84 -13.98 -17.15
CA PRO A 11 -11.45 -12.58 -17.16
C PRO A 11 -12.62 -11.71 -16.70
N PRO A 12 -12.39 -10.71 -15.82
CA PRO A 12 -13.47 -9.89 -15.29
C PRO A 12 -14.14 -9.05 -16.39
N ALA A 13 -15.43 -8.78 -16.24
CA ALA A 13 -16.15 -7.92 -17.16
C ALA A 13 -15.73 -6.45 -17.03
N LEU A 14 -16.02 -5.63 -18.05
CA LEU A 14 -15.70 -4.20 -18.00
C LEU A 14 -16.39 -3.50 -16.80
N THR A 15 -17.63 -3.87 -16.50
CA THR A 15 -18.40 -3.35 -15.36
C THR A 15 -17.75 -3.68 -14.02
N GLU A 16 -17.23 -4.91 -13.86
CA GLU A 16 -16.54 -5.35 -12.65
C GLU A 16 -15.22 -4.59 -12.44
N ILE A 17 -14.49 -4.33 -13.53
CA ILE A 17 -13.27 -3.52 -13.51
C ILE A 17 -13.57 -2.07 -13.13
N GLU A 18 -14.62 -1.48 -13.70
CA GLU A 18 -15.04 -0.12 -13.38
C GLU A 18 -15.49 0.01 -11.91
N ASP A 19 -16.26 -0.95 -11.40
CA ASP A 19 -16.71 -0.96 -10.02
C ASP A 19 -15.55 -1.16 -9.03
N ALA A 20 -14.59 -2.04 -9.37
CA ALA A 20 -13.36 -2.19 -8.61
C ALA A 20 -12.52 -0.89 -8.61
N LEU A 21 -12.42 -0.20 -9.75
CA LEU A 21 -11.73 1.08 -9.86
C LEU A 21 -12.43 2.17 -9.03
N LYS A 22 -13.77 2.24 -9.07
CA LYS A 22 -14.57 3.15 -8.21
C LYS A 22 -14.33 2.86 -6.73
N GLN A 23 -14.24 1.58 -6.35
CA GLN A 23 -13.96 1.20 -4.96
C GLN A 23 -12.54 1.61 -4.54
N VAL A 24 -11.53 1.31 -5.36
CA VAL A 24 -10.12 1.67 -5.12
C VAL A 24 -9.94 3.19 -5.01
N THR A 25 -10.60 3.96 -5.88
CA THR A 25 -10.55 5.44 -5.83
C THR A 25 -11.26 5.99 -4.59
N LYS A 26 -12.39 5.41 -4.18
CA LYS A 26 -13.07 5.75 -2.92
C LYS A 26 -12.19 5.45 -1.71
N ASP A 27 -11.54 4.30 -1.67
CA ASP A 27 -10.64 3.90 -0.59
C ASP A 27 -9.42 4.82 -0.52
N ARG A 28 -8.88 5.25 -1.67
CA ARG A 28 -7.82 6.26 -1.74
C ARG A 28 -8.25 7.60 -1.15
N ALA A 29 -9.47 8.05 -1.46
CA ALA A 29 -10.01 9.29 -0.90
C ALA A 29 -10.19 9.18 0.63
N LEU A 30 -10.67 8.03 1.12
CA LEU A 30 -10.81 7.76 2.55
C LEU A 30 -9.43 7.73 3.27
N LEU A 31 -8.42 7.10 2.66
CA LEU A 31 -7.06 7.11 3.20
C LEU A 31 -6.48 8.52 3.25
N ARG A 32 -6.69 9.35 2.22
CA ARG A 32 -6.25 10.75 2.23
C ARG A 32 -6.87 11.51 3.41
N LYS A 33 -8.16 11.31 3.67
CA LYS A 33 -8.85 11.91 4.83
C LYS A 33 -8.29 11.41 6.16
N LYS A 34 -7.98 10.11 6.28
CA LYS A 34 -7.32 9.53 7.46
C LYS A 34 -5.93 10.11 7.68
N ASN A 35 -5.13 10.26 6.62
CA ASN A 35 -3.79 10.85 6.69
C ASN A 35 -3.83 12.31 7.16
N ILE A 36 -4.76 13.12 6.63
CA ILE A 36 -4.94 14.51 7.08
C ILE A 36 -5.30 14.56 8.56
N ARG A 37 -6.25 13.73 9.01
CA ARG A 37 -6.62 13.64 10.43
C ARG A 37 -5.44 13.26 11.31
N PHE A 38 -4.66 12.26 10.90
CA PHE A 38 -3.45 11.85 11.62
C PHE A 38 -2.46 13.00 11.75
N LEU A 39 -2.19 13.73 10.65
CA LEU A 39 -1.29 14.88 10.65
C LEU A 39 -1.78 16.01 11.58
N ILE A 40 -3.09 16.27 11.61
CA ILE A 40 -3.70 17.22 12.56
C ILE A 40 -3.46 16.78 14.01
N TYR A 41 -3.68 15.50 14.32
CA TYR A 41 -3.43 14.98 15.67
C TYR A 41 -1.96 15.10 16.08
N VAL A 42 -1.04 14.77 15.18
CA VAL A 42 0.41 14.91 15.42
C VAL A 42 0.76 16.38 15.70
N LEU A 43 0.26 17.32 14.88
CA LEU A 43 0.49 18.75 15.11
C LEU A 43 -0.06 19.24 16.44
N LEU A 44 -1.26 18.79 16.83
CA LEU A 44 -1.86 19.14 18.13
C LEU A 44 -1.03 18.62 19.30
N VAL A 45 -0.54 17.38 19.22
CA VAL A 45 0.32 16.79 20.26
C VAL A 45 1.64 17.55 20.36
N VAL A 46 2.27 17.87 19.22
CA VAL A 46 3.52 18.66 19.19
C VAL A 46 3.30 20.07 19.75
N ALA A 47 2.19 20.73 19.40
CA ALA A 47 1.85 22.04 19.93
C ALA A 47 1.63 22.00 21.44
N ALA A 48 0.82 21.05 21.94
CA ALA A 48 0.57 20.87 23.37
C ALA A 48 1.88 20.57 24.14
N TYR A 49 2.75 19.75 23.55
CA TYR A 49 4.07 19.45 24.10
C TYR A 49 4.96 20.69 24.17
N ALA A 50 5.06 21.47 23.08
CA ALA A 50 5.84 22.70 23.04
C ALA A 50 5.32 23.71 24.08
N THR A 51 3.99 23.85 24.20
CA THR A 51 3.38 24.68 25.23
C THR A 51 3.76 24.21 26.63
N PHE A 52 3.64 22.90 26.93
CA PHE A 52 4.01 22.35 28.23
C PHE A 52 5.49 22.57 28.57
N MET A 53 6.39 22.36 27.61
CA MET A 53 7.82 22.60 27.82
C MET A 53 8.12 24.08 28.10
N LEU A 54 7.47 25.00 27.38
CA LEU A 54 7.67 26.44 27.53
C LEU A 54 7.04 27.02 28.80
N THR A 55 5.87 26.55 29.21
CA THR A 55 5.11 27.14 30.33
C THR A 55 5.37 26.48 31.67
N VAL A 56 5.83 25.22 31.68
CA VAL A 56 6.01 24.44 32.92
C VAL A 56 7.45 24.01 33.10
N VAL A 57 8.02 23.27 32.13
CA VAL A 57 9.33 22.63 32.33
C VAL A 57 10.48 23.63 32.38
N ILE A 58 10.59 24.53 31.39
CA ILE A 58 11.67 25.52 31.34
C ILE A 58 11.65 26.46 32.56
N PRO A 59 10.51 27.05 32.97
CA PRO A 59 10.46 27.92 34.14
C PRO A 59 10.85 27.21 35.44
N ILE A 60 10.43 25.95 35.64
CA ILE A 60 10.71 25.20 36.86
C ILE A 60 12.16 24.73 36.92
N LEU A 61 12.78 24.39 35.79
CA LEU A 61 14.21 24.08 35.72
C LEU A 61 15.08 25.32 35.92
N ALA A 62 14.57 26.52 35.63
CA ALA A 62 15.29 27.78 35.79
C ALA A 62 15.29 28.31 37.23
N ASP A 63 14.35 27.86 38.08
CA ASP A 63 14.26 28.28 39.48
C ASP A 63 14.66 27.15 40.45
N PRO A 64 15.89 27.18 41.01
CA PRO A 64 16.40 26.14 41.90
C PRO A 64 15.65 26.03 43.25
N ALA A 65 14.81 27.01 43.61
CA ALA A 65 13.99 26.97 44.82
C ALA A 65 12.60 26.34 44.60
N ALA A 66 12.17 26.18 43.34
CA ALA A 66 10.83 25.78 42.96
C ALA A 66 10.76 24.33 42.48
N LEU A 67 11.53 23.40 43.07
CA LEU A 67 11.53 21.98 42.71
C LEU A 67 10.57 21.16 43.59
N PRO A 68 9.26 21.10 43.33
CA PRO A 68 8.46 19.98 43.78
C PRO A 68 8.91 18.74 43.01
N ASP A 69 9.34 17.70 43.73
CA ASP A 69 9.86 16.42 43.18
C ASP A 69 9.00 15.85 42.04
N PHE A 70 7.68 16.08 42.09
CA PHE A 70 6.73 15.64 41.07
C PHE A 70 7.01 16.26 39.70
N VAL A 71 7.28 17.57 39.60
CA VAL A 71 7.44 18.24 38.31
C VAL A 71 8.81 17.95 37.69
N ALA A 72 9.85 17.81 38.52
CA ALA A 72 11.15 17.33 38.06
C ALA A 72 11.04 15.91 37.48
N THR A 73 10.36 15.00 38.18
CA THR A 73 10.13 13.63 37.70
C THR A 73 9.38 13.61 36.36
N VAL A 74 8.31 14.40 36.23
CA VAL A 74 7.56 14.52 34.98
C VAL A 74 8.46 15.06 33.87
N ALA A 75 9.25 16.11 34.12
CA ALA A 75 10.18 16.67 33.14
C ALA A 75 11.22 15.66 32.66
N TYR A 76 11.78 14.84 33.55
CA TYR A 76 12.73 13.78 33.19
C TYR A 76 12.08 12.63 32.42
N CYS A 77 10.82 12.28 32.70
CA CYS A 77 10.10 11.24 31.98
C CYS A 77 9.57 11.69 30.61
N THR A 78 9.42 13.00 30.40
CA THR A 78 8.81 13.61 29.20
C THR A 78 9.50 13.22 27.87
N PRO A 79 10.83 13.18 27.74
CA PRO A 79 11.51 12.72 26.53
C PRO A 79 11.21 11.26 26.18
N TYR A 80 11.18 10.38 27.19
CA TYR A 80 10.93 8.94 27.00
C TYR A 80 9.49 8.65 26.56
N LEU A 81 8.53 9.36 27.18
CA LEU A 81 7.12 9.27 26.80
C LEU A 81 6.90 9.77 25.37
N THR A 82 7.57 10.85 25.00
CA THR A 82 7.55 11.39 23.62
C THR A 82 8.12 10.39 22.63
N PHE A 83 9.24 9.76 22.96
CA PHE A 83 9.87 8.75 22.11
C PHE A 83 8.97 7.53 21.90
N LEU A 84 8.32 7.04 22.97
CA LEU A 84 7.33 5.96 22.89
C LEU A 84 6.14 6.32 22.02
N ILE A 85 5.54 7.50 22.23
CA ILE A 85 4.41 7.98 21.42
C ILE A 85 4.83 8.10 19.94
N PHE A 86 6.04 8.59 19.67
CA PHE A 86 6.57 8.71 18.32
C PHE A 86 6.70 7.35 17.63
N ILE A 87 7.32 6.36 18.29
CA ILE A 87 7.48 5.00 17.72
C ILE A 87 6.12 4.35 17.46
N VAL A 88 5.20 4.40 18.43
CA VAL A 88 3.87 3.79 18.30
C VAL A 88 3.08 4.48 17.19
N SER A 89 3.09 5.82 17.16
CA SER A 89 2.40 6.61 16.14
C SER A 89 2.95 6.37 14.74
N ASN A 90 4.28 6.28 14.60
CA ASN A 90 4.92 6.03 13.31
C ASN A 90 4.62 4.62 12.80
N ASN A 91 4.74 3.60 13.66
CA ASN A 91 4.34 2.23 13.31
C ASN A 91 2.87 2.13 12.90
N LEU A 92 1.98 2.83 13.62
CA LEU A 92 0.56 2.87 13.29
C LEU A 92 0.32 3.57 11.95
N HIS A 93 1.00 4.69 11.69
CA HIS A 93 0.92 5.42 10.42
C HIS A 93 1.42 4.55 9.24
N THR A 94 2.58 3.93 9.37
CA THR A 94 3.12 3.04 8.34
C THR A 94 2.16 1.88 8.05
N LYS A 95 1.59 1.25 9.09
CA LYS A 95 0.69 0.10 8.92
C LYS A 95 -0.67 0.48 8.34
N VAL A 96 -1.25 1.60 8.78
CA VAL A 96 -2.65 1.96 8.47
C VAL A 96 -2.77 2.94 7.29
N ILE A 97 -1.72 3.70 6.99
CA ILE A 97 -1.74 4.74 5.95
C ILE A 97 -0.75 4.42 4.85
N GLU A 98 0.54 4.22 5.15
CA GLU A 98 1.56 4.07 4.09
C GLU A 98 1.42 2.76 3.32
N ARG A 99 1.29 1.62 4.01
CA ARG A 99 1.13 0.31 3.36
C ARG A 99 -0.11 0.27 2.46
N PRO A 100 -1.33 0.63 2.94
CA PRO A 100 -2.50 0.65 2.08
C PRO A 100 -2.38 1.66 0.94
N ARG A 101 -1.75 2.81 1.16
CA ARG A 101 -1.51 3.80 0.10
C ARG A 101 -0.63 3.22 -1.00
N LYS A 102 0.49 2.57 -0.66
CA LYS A 102 1.36 1.92 -1.63
C LYS A 102 0.61 0.85 -2.43
N THR A 103 -0.18 0.01 -1.75
CA THR A 103 -1.00 -1.02 -2.40
C THR A 103 -2.04 -0.44 -3.37
N LEU A 104 -2.69 0.67 -3.02
CA LEU A 104 -3.65 1.31 -3.91
C LEU A 104 -2.96 2.05 -5.07
N ASP A 105 -1.80 2.68 -4.81
CA ASP A 105 -1.02 3.35 -5.84
C ASP A 105 -0.48 2.33 -6.88
N THR A 106 -0.22 1.07 -6.50
CA THR A 106 0.10 -0.03 -7.43
C THR A 106 -1.14 -0.64 -8.09
N ALA A 107 -2.30 -0.67 -7.41
CA ALA A 107 -3.52 -1.25 -7.97
C ALA A 107 -4.16 -0.38 -9.07
N ILE A 108 -4.12 0.95 -8.96
CA ILE A 108 -4.71 1.86 -9.96
C ILE A 108 -4.14 1.66 -11.38
N PRO A 109 -2.81 1.61 -11.60
CA PRO A 109 -2.28 1.37 -12.94
C PRO A 109 -2.64 -0.03 -13.46
N ALA A 110 -2.85 -1.01 -12.59
CA ALA A 110 -3.25 -2.37 -12.99
C ALA A 110 -4.62 -2.40 -13.71
N PHE A 111 -5.51 -1.46 -13.41
CA PHE A 111 -6.82 -1.33 -14.07
C PHE A 111 -6.80 -0.47 -15.35
N LYS A 112 -5.65 0.06 -15.75
CA LYS A 112 -5.52 0.75 -17.04
C LYS A 112 -5.34 -0.26 -18.15
N SER A 113 -5.79 0.08 -19.36
CA SER A 113 -5.53 -0.73 -20.55
C SER A 113 -4.02 -0.92 -20.75
N ALA A 114 -3.61 -2.15 -21.04
CA ALA A 114 -2.24 -2.46 -21.38
C ALA A 114 -1.83 -1.73 -22.68
N THR A 115 -0.58 -1.28 -22.74
CA THR A 115 -0.04 -0.62 -23.94
C THR A 115 0.08 -1.61 -25.10
N GLU A 116 0.07 -1.11 -26.34
CA GLU A 116 0.22 -1.96 -27.53
C GLU A 116 1.50 -2.81 -27.47
N LYS A 117 2.60 -2.24 -26.97
CA LYS A 117 3.87 -2.97 -26.77
C LYS A 117 3.72 -4.17 -25.84
N ILE A 118 2.99 -4.00 -24.73
CA ILE A 118 2.75 -5.06 -23.75
C ILE A 118 1.82 -6.13 -24.35
N ASN A 119 0.76 -5.71 -25.03
CA ASN A 119 -0.17 -6.63 -25.69
C ASN A 119 0.53 -7.47 -26.78
N ALA A 120 1.43 -6.87 -27.55
CA ALA A 120 2.23 -7.58 -28.54
C ALA A 120 3.11 -8.65 -27.90
N ALA A 121 3.86 -8.29 -26.85
CA ALA A 121 4.73 -9.23 -26.15
C ALA A 121 3.97 -10.43 -25.54
N ILE A 122 2.76 -10.22 -25.01
CA ILE A 122 1.93 -11.32 -24.51
C ILE A 122 1.34 -12.14 -25.65
N SER A 123 0.98 -11.52 -26.77
CA SER A 123 0.55 -12.23 -27.97
C SER A 123 1.64 -13.18 -28.47
N ASP A 124 2.92 -12.78 -28.38
CA ASP A 124 4.05 -13.65 -28.72
C ASP A 124 4.16 -14.83 -27.73
N CYS A 125 3.98 -14.58 -26.42
CA CYS A 125 3.92 -15.65 -25.42
C CYS A 125 2.75 -16.62 -25.66
N GLY A 126 1.60 -16.13 -26.13
CA GLY A 126 0.42 -16.92 -26.48
C GLY A 126 0.66 -17.89 -27.63
N GLN A 127 1.67 -17.67 -28.48
CA GLN A 127 2.05 -18.66 -29.51
C GLN A 127 2.70 -19.90 -28.90
N ARG A 128 3.34 -19.76 -27.73
CA ARG A 128 4.05 -20.84 -27.03
C ARG A 128 3.18 -21.52 -25.98
N TYR A 129 2.31 -20.76 -25.30
CA TYR A 129 1.47 -21.24 -24.20
C TYR A 129 -0.02 -21.07 -24.51
N LEU A 130 -0.74 -22.20 -24.61
CA LEU A 130 -2.16 -22.23 -24.97
C LEU A 130 -3.04 -21.52 -23.94
N GLU A 131 -2.70 -21.60 -22.66
CA GLU A 131 -3.43 -20.96 -21.55
C GLU A 131 -3.44 -19.44 -21.69
N VAL A 132 -2.33 -18.87 -22.18
CA VAL A 132 -2.23 -17.43 -22.45
C VAL A 132 -3.09 -17.06 -23.65
N ALA A 133 -3.05 -17.84 -24.73
CA ALA A 133 -3.89 -17.60 -25.91
C ALA A 133 -5.39 -17.72 -25.59
N ASP A 134 -5.78 -18.70 -24.79
CA ASP A 134 -7.17 -18.89 -24.36
C ASP A 134 -7.65 -17.73 -23.47
N TYR A 135 -6.82 -17.27 -22.52
CA TYR A 135 -7.15 -16.09 -21.71
C TYR A 135 -7.29 -14.83 -22.58
N GLN A 136 -6.43 -14.65 -23.58
CA GLN A 136 -6.53 -13.55 -24.55
C GLN A 136 -7.82 -13.62 -25.37
N GLN A 137 -8.19 -14.82 -25.82
CA GLN A 137 -9.43 -15.03 -26.58
C GLN A 137 -10.66 -14.74 -25.72
N ARG A 138 -10.70 -15.23 -24.47
CA ARG A 138 -11.77 -14.92 -23.51
C ARG A 138 -11.88 -13.41 -23.27
N THR A 139 -10.76 -12.72 -23.09
CA THR A 139 -10.74 -11.25 -22.94
C THR A 139 -11.30 -10.53 -24.17
N ARG A 140 -10.91 -10.96 -25.38
CA ARG A 140 -11.43 -10.41 -26.65
C ARG A 140 -12.93 -10.69 -26.82
N SER A 141 -13.41 -11.85 -26.40
CA SER A 141 -14.83 -12.21 -26.48
C SER A 141 -15.73 -11.33 -25.62
N LEU A 142 -15.18 -10.76 -24.53
CA LEU A 142 -15.85 -9.77 -23.70
C LEU A 142 -15.84 -8.36 -24.31
N GLY A 143 -15.22 -8.16 -25.48
CA GLY A 143 -15.23 -6.91 -26.23
C GLY A 143 -14.43 -5.76 -25.59
N ARG A 144 -13.51 -6.06 -24.66
CA ARG A 144 -12.70 -5.05 -23.97
C ARG A 144 -11.19 -5.24 -24.21
N PRO A 145 -10.38 -4.18 -24.07
CA PRO A 145 -8.94 -4.31 -24.04
C PRO A 145 -8.48 -5.09 -22.79
N MET A 146 -7.31 -5.71 -22.90
CA MET A 146 -6.62 -6.33 -21.77
C MET A 146 -6.09 -5.25 -20.83
N MET A 147 -6.25 -5.46 -19.54
CA MET A 147 -5.75 -4.54 -18.52
C MET A 147 -4.28 -4.82 -18.22
N HIS A 148 -3.56 -3.80 -17.76
CA HIS A 148 -2.13 -3.91 -17.43
C HIS A 148 -1.87 -4.96 -16.34
N GLY A 149 -2.76 -5.07 -15.35
CA GLY A 149 -2.65 -6.09 -14.30
C GLY A 149 -2.88 -7.51 -14.82
N GLU A 150 -3.74 -7.69 -15.82
CA GLU A 150 -3.90 -8.99 -16.49
C GLU A 150 -2.63 -9.35 -17.27
N ALA A 151 -2.08 -8.35 -17.95
CA ALA A 151 -0.84 -8.52 -18.70
C ALA A 151 0.34 -8.92 -17.80
N GLU A 152 0.50 -8.24 -16.66
CA GLU A 152 1.54 -8.57 -15.68
C GLU A 152 1.35 -9.96 -15.07
N MET A 153 0.11 -10.34 -14.76
CA MET A 153 -0.23 -11.67 -14.26
C MET A 153 0.14 -12.77 -15.27
N LEU A 154 -0.17 -12.56 -16.56
CA LEU A 154 0.21 -13.50 -17.62
C LEU A 154 1.73 -13.63 -17.75
N PHE A 155 2.49 -12.53 -17.64
CA PHE A 155 3.95 -12.59 -17.64
C PHE A 155 4.50 -13.38 -16.46
N GLN A 156 3.99 -13.14 -15.24
CA GLN A 156 4.42 -13.89 -14.05
C GLN A 156 4.11 -15.38 -14.18
N TRP A 157 2.98 -15.73 -14.80
CA TRP A 157 2.64 -17.12 -15.08
C TRP A 157 3.61 -17.74 -16.10
N VAL A 158 3.89 -17.05 -17.20
CA VAL A 158 4.84 -17.51 -18.24
C VAL A 158 6.24 -17.72 -17.64
N GLU A 159 6.72 -16.78 -16.83
CA GLU A 159 8.02 -16.88 -16.17
C GLU A 159 8.09 -18.13 -15.27
N LYS A 160 7.02 -18.41 -14.51
CA LYS A 160 6.94 -19.62 -13.69
C LYS A 160 6.97 -20.91 -14.52
N GLN A 161 6.33 -20.92 -15.70
CA GLN A 161 6.38 -22.09 -16.59
C GLN A 161 7.77 -22.26 -17.21
N MET A 162 8.40 -21.17 -17.65
CA MET A 162 9.78 -21.21 -18.16
C MET A 162 10.76 -21.72 -17.10
N GLN A 163 10.61 -21.33 -15.84
CA GLN A 163 11.42 -21.84 -14.73
C GLN A 163 11.21 -23.35 -14.49
N LYS A 164 9.95 -23.82 -14.57
CA LYS A 164 9.64 -25.25 -14.47
C LYS A 164 10.24 -26.06 -15.62
N GLU A 165 10.11 -25.58 -16.86
CA GLU A 165 10.70 -26.20 -18.05
C GLU A 165 12.23 -26.25 -17.99
N ALA A 166 12.86 -25.21 -17.43
CA ALA A 166 14.30 -25.14 -17.22
C ALA A 166 14.80 -26.04 -16.07
N GLY A 167 13.92 -26.78 -15.39
CA GLY A 167 14.28 -27.62 -14.24
C GLY A 167 14.71 -26.82 -13.00
N LEU A 168 14.40 -25.52 -12.96
CA LEU A 168 14.72 -24.61 -11.84
C LEU A 168 13.59 -24.60 -10.80
N THR A 169 12.99 -25.77 -10.52
CA THR A 169 12.08 -25.89 -9.39
C THR A 169 12.91 -25.82 -8.10
N ASN A 170 12.87 -24.64 -7.46
CA ASN A 170 13.49 -24.37 -6.18
C ASN A 170 13.34 -25.56 -5.22
N GLY A 171 14.46 -26.22 -4.95
CA GLY A 171 14.63 -27.06 -3.78
C GLY A 171 14.49 -26.18 -2.54
N PHE A 172 13.28 -26.06 -2.03
CA PHE A 172 13.03 -25.93 -0.60
C PHE A 172 12.37 -27.22 -0.15
N SER A 173 13.23 -28.20 0.15
CA SER A 173 12.92 -29.21 1.17
C SER A 173 12.67 -28.48 2.48
N ILE A 174 11.64 -28.94 3.17
CA ILE A 174 11.20 -28.59 4.53
C ILE A 174 12.39 -28.46 5.49
#